data_AF-A0A821XRG1-F1
#
_entry.id   AF-A0A821XRG1-F1
#
_cell.length_a   1.000
_cell.length_b   1.000
_cell.length_c   1.000
_cell.angle_alpha   90.00
_cell.angle_beta   90.00
_cell.angle_gamma   90.00
#
_symmetry.space_group_name_H-M   'P 1'
#
loop_
_entity.id
_entity.type
_entity.pdbx_description
1 polymer ?
#
loop_
_entity_poly.entity_id
_entity_poly.type
_entity_poly.pdbx_seq_one_letter_code
_entity_poly.pdbx_strand_id
1 'polypeptide(L)'
;MDIELYVARGEADPMIVQLAQDRGAYIVAADSDYNLYELSMGYVPLKFFNLKRLEGPLYQLKDFFTGMDARDVGLWASLIKYEFVDLKKLQEFLSTNKPHDQNEFESWLHNQSSDEQKHKLITTEWLLVRFIQE
;
A
#
# COMPACT_ATOMS: atom_id res chain seq x y z
N MET A 1 0.42 35.60 -10.07
CA MET A 1 0.18 34.36 -9.30
C MET A 1 1.55 33.80 -9.07
N ASP A 2 2.06 33.92 -7.84
CA ASP A 2 3.38 33.44 -7.50
C ASP A 2 3.27 31.93 -7.26
N ILE A 3 3.82 31.16 -8.19
CA ILE A 3 3.84 29.70 -8.10
C ILE A 3 5.19 29.32 -7.51
N GLU A 4 5.17 28.75 -6.31
CA GLU A 4 6.36 28.18 -5.70
C GLU A 4 6.70 26.85 -6.39
N LEU A 5 7.94 26.73 -6.85
CA LEU A 5 8.46 25.51 -7.48
C LEU A 5 9.43 24.82 -6.53
N TYR A 6 9.23 23.52 -6.33
CA TYR A 6 10.11 22.65 -5.56
C TYR A 6 10.71 21.58 -6.47
N VAL A 7 11.99 21.26 -6.28
CA VAL A 7 12.69 20.22 -7.05
C VAL A 7 13.10 19.10 -6.09
N ALA A 8 12.51 17.92 -6.26
CA ALA A 8 12.88 16.73 -5.51
C ALA A 8 14.22 16.17 -6.01
N ARG A 9 14.99 15.56 -5.10
CA ARG A 9 16.26 14.86 -5.45
C ARG A 9 16.03 13.44 -6.01
N GLY A 10 14.80 12.95 -5.98
CA GLY A 10 14.38 11.61 -6.40
C GLY A 10 12.88 11.59 -6.64
N GLU A 11 12.18 10.55 -6.17
CA GLU A 11 10.71 10.49 -6.23
C GLU A 11 10.08 11.72 -5.57
N ALA A 12 9.12 12.34 -6.26
CA ALA A 12 8.53 13.60 -5.80
C ALA A 12 7.47 13.38 -4.71
N ASP A 13 6.82 12.21 -4.71
CA ASP A 13 5.69 11.90 -3.85
C ASP A 13 5.97 12.11 -2.36
N PRO A 14 7.07 11.59 -1.76
CA PRO A 14 7.32 11.81 -0.33
C PRO A 14 7.48 13.28 0.04
N MET A 15 8.11 14.07 -0.84
CA MET A 15 8.27 15.52 -0.63
C MET A 15 6.94 16.25 -0.72
N ILE A 16 6.09 15.88 -1.69
CA ILE A 16 4.76 16.46 -1.88
C ILE A 16 3.87 16.15 -0.66
N VAL A 17 3.91 14.90 -0.17
CA VAL A 17 3.15 14.47 1.02
C VAL A 17 3.56 15.29 2.24
N GLN A 18 4.86 15.44 2.51
CA GLN A 18 5.34 16.24 3.63
C GLN A 18 4.89 17.70 3.52
N LEU A 19 5.05 18.32 2.35
CA LEU A 19 4.62 19.71 2.10
C LEU A 19 3.11 19.88 2.29
N ALA A 20 2.32 18.91 1.84
CA ALA A 20 0.87 18.92 1.99
C ALA A 20 0.47 18.82 3.47
N GLN A 21 1.14 17.97 4.25
CA GLN A 21 0.92 17.86 5.68
C GLN A 21 1.29 19.15 6.42
N ASP A 22 2.49 19.69 6.17
CA ASP A 22 2.99 20.91 6.82
C ASP A 22 2.10 22.13 6.55
N ARG A 23 1.49 22.19 5.36
CA ARG A 23 0.65 23.31 4.92
C ARG A 23 -0.84 23.09 5.12
N GLY A 24 -1.26 21.90 5.55
CA GLY A 24 -2.68 21.52 5.57
C GLY A 24 -3.34 21.66 4.19
N ALA A 25 -2.67 21.16 3.15
CA ALA A 25 -3.08 21.31 1.75
C ALA A 25 -3.55 19.99 1.13
N TYR A 26 -4.41 20.10 0.11
CA TYR A 26 -4.81 18.99 -0.74
C TYR A 26 -3.72 18.67 -1.77
N ILE A 27 -3.57 17.40 -2.11
CA ILE A 27 -2.71 16.97 -3.23
C ILE A 27 -3.59 16.79 -4.47
N VAL A 28 -3.21 17.45 -5.57
CA VAL A 28 -3.81 17.21 -6.89
C VAL A 28 -2.77 16.53 -7.77
N ALA A 29 -2.98 15.27 -8.12
CA ALA A 29 -2.02 14.51 -8.92
C ALA A 29 -2.71 13.47 -9.82
N ALA A 30 -2.02 13.03 -10.87
CA ALA A 30 -2.51 11.96 -11.74
C ALA A 30 -2.31 10.57 -11.12
N ASP A 31 -1.24 10.40 -10.34
CA ASP A 31 -0.88 9.14 -9.70
C ASP A 31 -1.83 8.80 -8.54
N SER A 32 -2.12 7.52 -8.35
CA SER A 32 -2.93 7.00 -7.25
C SER A 32 -2.09 6.54 -6.06
N ASP A 33 -0.76 6.52 -6.17
CA ASP A 33 0.15 6.12 -5.10
C ASP A 33 -0.01 7.03 -3.85
N TYR A 34 -0.61 8.22 -4.00
CA TYR A 34 -1.02 9.08 -2.88
C TYR A 34 -2.06 8.47 -1.93
N ASN A 35 -2.82 7.46 -2.40
CA ASN A 35 -3.72 6.69 -1.53
C ASN A 35 -2.97 5.81 -0.52
N LEU A 36 -1.66 5.61 -0.70
CA LEU A 36 -0.80 4.85 0.22
C LEU A 36 -0.34 5.70 1.40
N TYR A 37 -0.54 7.01 1.35
CA TYR A 37 -0.10 7.93 2.39
C TYR A 37 -1.28 8.38 3.25
N GLU A 38 -1.02 8.56 4.54
CA GLU A 38 -1.97 9.20 5.44
C GLU A 38 -1.95 10.72 5.20
N LEU A 39 -2.92 11.19 4.42
CA LEU A 39 -3.06 12.60 4.04
C LEU A 39 -4.06 13.32 4.95
N SER A 40 -3.64 14.43 5.54
CA SER A 40 -4.48 15.22 6.46
C SER A 40 -5.74 15.78 5.78
N MET A 41 -5.58 16.31 4.56
CA MET A 41 -6.68 16.90 3.79
C MET A 41 -7.20 15.97 2.70
N GLY A 42 -6.39 15.02 2.23
CA GLY A 42 -6.74 14.06 1.19
C GLY A 42 -6.17 14.41 -0.20
N TYR A 43 -6.55 13.58 -1.17
CA TYR A 43 -6.06 13.58 -2.54
C TYR A 43 -7.20 13.79 -3.54
N VAL A 44 -6.92 14.53 -4.62
CA VAL A 44 -7.86 14.80 -5.73
C VAL A 44 -7.22 14.34 -7.05
N PRO A 45 -7.79 13.35 -7.74
CA PRO A 45 -7.24 12.86 -9.00
C PRO A 45 -7.34 13.94 -10.07
N LEU A 46 -6.20 14.23 -10.71
CA LEU A 46 -6.11 15.25 -11.73
C LEU A 46 -7.11 15.02 -12.88
N LYS A 47 -7.39 13.75 -13.22
CA LYS A 47 -8.38 13.37 -14.25
C LYS A 47 -9.81 13.82 -13.94
N PHE A 48 -10.12 14.07 -12.67
CA PHE A 48 -11.43 14.51 -12.20
C PHE A 48 -11.41 15.95 -11.67
N PHE A 49 -10.25 16.63 -11.70
CA PHE A 49 -10.12 17.98 -11.22
C PHE A 49 -10.56 19.00 -12.28
N ASN A 50 -11.54 19.83 -11.93
CA ASN A 50 -11.98 20.94 -12.76
C ASN A 50 -11.08 22.16 -12.52
N LEU A 51 -10.10 22.37 -13.40
CA LEU A 51 -9.17 23.51 -13.30
C LEU A 51 -9.85 24.90 -13.33
N LYS A 52 -11.00 25.04 -14.01
CA LYS A 52 -11.69 26.34 -14.09
C LYS A 52 -12.39 26.71 -12.79
N ARG A 53 -12.89 25.70 -12.09
CA ARG A 53 -13.65 25.86 -10.85
C ARG A 53 -12.82 25.60 -9.59
N LEU A 54 -11.67 24.96 -9.75
CA LEU A 54 -10.81 24.45 -8.67
C LEU A 54 -11.54 23.46 -7.76
N GLU A 55 -12.29 22.54 -8.38
CA GLU A 55 -13.15 21.57 -7.70
C GLU A 55 -12.86 20.14 -8.18
N GLY A 56 -12.97 19.14 -7.30
CA GLY A 56 -12.85 17.73 -7.67
C GLY A 56 -13.28 16.79 -6.54
N PRO A 57 -13.47 15.51 -6.83
CA PRO A 57 -13.77 14.51 -5.80
C PRO A 57 -12.57 14.33 -4.89
N LEU A 58 -12.82 14.40 -3.58
CA LEU A 58 -11.81 14.23 -2.54
C LEU A 58 -11.79 12.78 -2.07
N TYR A 59 -10.58 12.26 -1.90
CA TYR A 59 -10.32 10.90 -1.50
C TYR A 59 -9.36 10.82 -0.32
N GLN A 60 -9.67 9.93 0.62
CA GLN A 60 -8.82 9.55 1.74
C GLN A 60 -8.58 8.03 1.72
N LEU A 61 -7.50 7.58 2.34
CA LEU A 61 -7.11 6.16 2.41
C LEU A 61 -8.28 5.26 2.89
N LYS A 62 -9.00 5.72 3.92
CA LYS A 62 -10.17 5.03 4.47
C LYS A 62 -11.34 4.87 3.50
N ASP A 63 -11.42 5.67 2.44
CA ASP A 63 -12.52 5.61 1.47
C ASP A 63 -12.36 4.41 0.52
N PHE A 64 -11.14 3.87 0.40
CA PHE A 64 -10.82 2.71 -0.44
C PHE A 64 -10.47 1.47 0.35
N PHE A 65 -9.80 1.66 1.50
CA PHE A 65 -9.20 0.60 2.29
C PHE A 65 -9.81 0.56 3.70
N THR A 66 -11.11 0.29 3.76
CA THR A 66 -11.84 0.21 5.02
C THR A 66 -11.24 -0.87 5.92
N GLY A 67 -10.81 -0.49 7.13
CA GLY A 67 -10.22 -1.42 8.11
C GLY A 67 -8.74 -1.72 7.89
N MET A 68 -8.09 -1.03 6.94
CA MET A 68 -6.65 -1.14 6.67
C MET A 68 -5.95 0.15 7.05
N ASP A 69 -4.75 0.05 7.60
CA ASP A 69 -3.85 1.18 7.82
C ASP A 69 -2.84 1.35 6.66
N ALA A 70 -1.99 2.38 6.72
CA ALA A 70 -1.01 2.64 5.66
C ALA A 70 -0.02 1.48 5.42
N ARG A 71 0.27 0.68 6.46
CA ARG A 71 1.11 -0.51 6.33
C ARG A 71 0.39 -1.61 5.56
N ASP A 72 -0.88 -1.86 5.88
CA ASP A 72 -1.71 -2.85 5.20
C ASP A 72 -1.87 -2.51 3.71
N VAL A 73 -2.10 -1.24 3.41
CA VAL A 73 -2.24 -0.76 2.03
C VAL A 73 -0.90 -0.83 1.28
N GLY A 74 0.21 -0.47 1.92
CA GLY A 74 1.55 -0.61 1.33
C GLY A 74 1.87 -2.07 0.98
N LEU A 75 1.47 -3.00 1.85
CA LEU A 75 1.59 -4.42 1.60
C LEU A 75 0.71 -4.86 0.43
N TRP A 76 -0.56 -4.50 0.42
CA TRP A 76 -1.49 -4.76 -0.69
C TRP A 76 -0.97 -4.22 -2.04
N ALA A 77 -0.45 -2.99 -2.07
CA ALA A 77 0.07 -2.36 -3.28
C ALA A 77 1.29 -3.09 -3.83
N SER A 78 2.18 -3.56 -2.96
CA SER A 78 3.33 -4.38 -3.35
C SER A 78 2.94 -5.72 -3.98
N LEU A 79 1.81 -6.30 -3.58
CA LEU A 79 1.30 -7.56 -4.09
C LEU A 79 0.71 -7.43 -5.50
N ILE A 80 0.02 -6.32 -5.78
CA ILE A 80 -0.62 -6.08 -7.09
C ILE A 80 0.38 -5.59 -8.14
N LYS A 81 1.28 -4.67 -7.77
CA LYS A 81 2.16 -3.98 -8.73
C LYS A 81 3.25 -4.90 -9.31
N TYR A 82 3.52 -6.03 -8.66
CA TYR A 82 4.65 -6.88 -9.00
C TYR A 82 4.32 -8.32 -9.42
N GLU A 83 3.05 -8.69 -9.62
CA GLU A 83 2.64 -10.08 -9.91
C GLU A 83 3.28 -11.13 -8.97
N PHE A 84 3.67 -10.73 -7.74
CA PHE A 84 4.42 -11.62 -6.85
C PHE A 84 3.55 -12.75 -6.29
N VAL A 85 2.22 -12.57 -6.29
CA VAL A 85 1.28 -13.53 -5.69
C VAL A 85 0.24 -13.97 -6.71
N ASP A 86 0.32 -15.25 -7.07
CA ASP A 86 -0.80 -15.95 -7.71
C ASP A 86 -1.82 -16.30 -6.62
N LEU A 87 -2.89 -15.50 -6.55
CA LEU A 87 -3.98 -15.65 -5.58
C LEU A 87 -4.58 -17.06 -5.54
N LYS A 88 -4.47 -17.82 -6.63
CA LYS A 88 -4.97 -19.20 -6.71
C LYS A 88 -4.06 -20.17 -5.93
N LYS A 89 -2.74 -19.99 -6.03
CA LYS A 89 -1.77 -20.75 -5.21
C LYS A 89 -1.86 -20.41 -3.73
N LEU A 90 -2.14 -19.14 -3.41
CA LEU A 90 -2.38 -18.72 -2.03
C LEU A 90 -3.60 -19.43 -1.42
N GLN A 91 -4.72 -19.50 -2.16
CA GLN A 91 -5.89 -20.25 -1.72
C GLN A 91 -5.61 -21.75 -1.54
N GLU A 92 -4.87 -22.37 -2.47
CA GLU A 92 -4.49 -23.78 -2.36
C GLU A 92 -3.63 -24.04 -1.12
N PHE A 93 -2.60 -23.21 -0.87
CA PHE A 93 -1.70 -23.35 0.27
C PHE A 93 -2.42 -23.29 1.64
N LEU A 94 -3.34 -22.34 1.79
CA LEU A 94 -4.10 -22.13 3.03
C LEU A 94 -5.12 -23.23 3.33
N SER A 95 -5.52 -23.99 2.31
CA SER A 95 -6.41 -25.14 2.48
C SER A 95 -5.68 -26.37 3.04
N THR A 96 -4.35 -26.46 2.89
CA THR A 96 -3.58 -27.67 3.19
C THR A 96 -2.75 -27.60 4.46
N ASN A 97 -2.24 -26.42 4.83
CA ASN A 97 -1.33 -26.28 5.97
C ASN A 97 -1.86 -25.20 6.92
N LYS A 98 -2.41 -25.62 8.06
CA LYS A 98 -2.71 -24.72 9.19
C LYS A 98 -1.65 -24.89 10.29
N PRO A 99 -0.47 -24.26 10.18
CA PRO A 99 0.35 -24.04 11.36
C PRO A 99 -0.44 -23.14 12.33
N HIS A 100 -0.44 -23.51 13.62
CA HIS A 100 -1.27 -22.84 14.62
C HIS A 100 -0.64 -21.53 15.12
N ASP A 101 0.69 -21.39 15.02
CA ASP A 101 1.46 -20.21 15.41
C ASP A 101 2.68 -19.90 14.50
N GLN A 102 3.33 -18.76 14.75
CA GLN A 102 4.44 -18.23 13.96
C GLN A 102 5.73 -19.07 14.05
N ASN A 103 6.00 -19.69 15.20
CA ASN A 103 7.22 -20.46 15.42
C ASN A 103 7.14 -21.81 14.67
N GLU A 104 5.96 -22.43 14.64
CA GLU A 104 5.69 -23.63 13.84
C GLU A 104 5.82 -23.34 12.33
N PHE A 105 5.32 -22.18 11.90
CA PHE A 105 5.39 -21.75 10.51
C PHE A 105 6.84 -21.47 10.05
N GLU A 106 7.63 -20.72 10.83
CA GLU A 106 9.03 -20.41 10.50
C GLU A 106 9.89 -21.68 10.45
N SER A 107 9.68 -22.61 11.39
CA SER A 107 10.37 -23.91 11.41
C SER A 107 10.01 -24.78 10.21
N TRP A 108 8.74 -24.78 9.80
CA TRP A 108 8.30 -25.47 8.59
C TRP A 108 8.93 -24.85 7.34
N LEU A 109 8.91 -23.53 7.21
CA LEU A 109 9.41 -22.81 6.05
C LEU A 109 10.92 -23.03 5.85
N HIS A 110 11.70 -23.01 6.94
CA HIS A 110 13.12 -23.36 6.93
C HIS A 110 13.41 -24.76 6.40
N ASN A 111 12.51 -25.72 6.62
CA ASN A 111 12.67 -27.09 6.13
C ASN A 111 12.24 -27.28 4.66
N GLN A 112 11.48 -26.35 4.09
CA GLN A 112 10.94 -26.48 2.72
C GLN A 112 11.82 -25.84 1.64
N SER A 113 12.62 -24.83 1.99
CA SER A 113 13.49 -24.15 1.03
C SER A 113 14.62 -23.42 1.74
N SER A 114 15.79 -23.34 1.11
CA SER A 114 16.91 -22.49 1.54
C SER A 114 16.96 -21.14 0.80
N ASP A 115 15.98 -20.87 -0.07
CA ASP A 115 15.89 -19.63 -0.84
C ASP A 115 15.30 -18.50 0.03
N GLU A 116 16.13 -17.51 0.33
CA GLU A 116 15.79 -16.39 1.20
C GLU A 116 14.68 -15.49 0.63
N GLN A 117 14.61 -15.33 -0.70
CA GLN A 117 13.54 -14.55 -1.33
C GLN A 117 12.21 -15.31 -1.25
N LYS A 118 12.25 -16.62 -1.49
CA LYS A 118 11.09 -17.49 -1.36
C LYS A 118 10.58 -17.55 0.09
N HIS A 119 11.49 -17.54 1.07
CA HIS A 119 11.15 -17.41 2.49
C HIS A 119 10.39 -16.13 2.79
N LYS A 120 10.94 -14.98 2.39
CA LYS A 120 10.28 -13.69 2.60
C LYS A 120 8.89 -13.66 2.00
N LEU A 121 8.72 -14.26 0.82
CA LEU A 121 7.44 -14.34 0.13
C LEU A 121 6.41 -15.18 0.90
N ILE A 122 6.76 -16.41 1.27
CA ILE A 122 5.84 -17.32 1.98
C ILE A 122 5.53 -16.79 3.38
N THR A 123 6.49 -16.18 4.07
CA THR A 123 6.26 -15.52 5.37
C THR A 123 5.30 -14.35 5.26
N THR A 124 5.45 -13.53 4.22
CA THR A 124 4.55 -12.41 3.97
C THR A 124 3.12 -12.90 3.70
N GLU A 125 2.98 -13.96 2.91
CA GLU A 125 1.69 -14.61 2.61
C GLU A 125 1.02 -15.20 3.86
N TRP A 126 1.77 -15.84 4.74
CA TRP A 126 1.23 -16.42 5.98
C TRP A 126 0.77 -15.35 6.98
N LEU A 127 1.55 -14.29 7.16
CA LEU A 127 1.22 -13.16 8.03
C LEU A 127 -0.06 -12.45 7.57
N LEU A 128 -0.22 -12.25 6.26
CA LEU A 128 -1.43 -11.65 5.68
C LEU A 128 -2.70 -12.44 6.00
N VAL A 129 -2.61 -13.77 5.97
CA VAL A 129 -3.78 -14.62 6.19
C VAL A 129 -4.17 -14.63 7.65
N ARG A 130 -3.19 -14.62 8.55
CA ARG A 130 -3.43 -14.42 9.98
C ARG A 130 -4.10 -13.08 10.26
N PHE A 131 -3.65 -12.01 9.60
CA PHE A 131 -4.23 -10.68 9.76
C PHE A 131 -5.69 -10.58 9.28
N ILE A 132 -6.06 -11.28 8.21
CA ILE A 132 -7.45 -11.29 7.69
C ILE A 132 -8.39 -12.18 8.53
N GLN A 133 -7.85 -13.17 9.25
CA GLN A 133 -8.63 -14.16 10.01
C GLN A 133 -8.84 -13.81 11.49
N GLU A 134 -8.17 -12.76 12.00
CA GLU A 134 -8.36 -12.19 13.35
C GLU A 134 -9.36 -11.02 13.31
#